data_AF-J3JJR7-F1
#
_entry.id   AF-J3JJR7-F1
#
_cell.length_a   1.000
_cell.length_b   1.000
_cell.length_c   1.000
_cell.angle_alpha   90.00
_cell.angle_beta   90.00
_cell.angle_gamma   90.00
#
_symmetry.space_group_name_H-M   'P 1'
#
loop_
_entity.id
_entity.type
_entity.pdbx_description
1 polymer ?
#
loop_
_entity_poly.entity_id
_entity_poly.type
_entity_poly.pdbx_seq_one_letter_code
_entity_poly.pdbx_strand_id
1 'polypeptide(L)'
;YSLGIMLYEMTCGTTPFVGEPAQLLGQHARRDAGRPYGVPDALWELIAAMTLKQPDMRPPVEVVAQHLDAMQSTLAGLPAAPRLESPPQSTASVMPYDWDAPSAADPMAPSAMPPSHSMTPATMAIAPEAPTLVSGQQYAPSPGQIPLSPGTAGTGGFTAPSTLAAPGGSSPSAPAFYSQPGAQYTAAAAAGAQAGARRRWWRRRWVAAAAVVVVLAVAGASATWWYFFSGQEIDDRWPAALPAGNGLREDLRYSEVSEPVMSSDRTTMAFEHSGKAQLVDLTKSTTTPVWSGECYKVRPWVGGSMLCTQTTDASTVIGAGGKTSQAPFSKESFYIGATQDLGIVSEQGEVSDGGPMRGYDASGKEKWSASGQYKGGRVHNGFILTYETKSRQFQVLSAKTGEVLVSEPGKQPDSDFDKDTRFPGGFNIESGPEAFSRVTSSGATIYKANGSEAATVSGKFSEKHWWASSAPLDASSLKDAYSSLAKASSSATPVIGPSGTVDVVVDTGACTAKVGSKKLELPEFTQSEGCHIRPIGLLSDGQVLVEVGEYSFSDSDPGNLVVAVSPDTGKVGWKVPGAYGGTVVPAKDQSDARLLVAQGSSYTFDLVVSSITSK
;
A
#
# COMPACT_ATOMS: atom_id res chain seq x y z
N TYR A 1 -0.17 23.82 -1.41
CA TYR A 1 -1.47 23.22 -1.78
C TYR A 1 -2.07 22.42 -0.64
N SER A 2 -1.66 21.17 -0.36
CA SER A 2 -2.32 20.30 0.63
C SER A 2 -2.44 20.92 2.03
N LEU A 3 -1.39 21.61 2.52
CA LEU A 3 -1.45 22.36 3.79
C LEU A 3 -2.52 23.47 3.79
N GLY A 4 -2.79 24.11 2.64
CA GLY A 4 -3.85 25.10 2.49
C GLY A 4 -5.25 24.47 2.48
N ILE A 5 -5.38 23.26 1.94
CA ILE A 5 -6.62 22.45 2.04
C ILE A 5 -6.87 22.05 3.50
N MET A 6 -5.84 21.60 4.22
CA MET A 6 -5.97 21.29 5.66
C MET A 6 -6.30 22.53 6.49
N LEU A 7 -5.67 23.68 6.23
CA LEU A 7 -6.01 24.94 6.90
C LEU A 7 -7.46 25.36 6.62
N TYR A 8 -7.93 25.24 5.37
CA TYR A 8 -9.34 25.44 5.03
C TYR A 8 -10.26 24.54 5.86
N GLU A 9 -10.00 23.23 5.86
CA GLU A 9 -10.82 22.25 6.59
C GLU A 9 -10.78 22.48 8.10
N MET A 10 -9.65 22.86 8.69
CA MET A 10 -9.58 23.25 10.10
C MET A 10 -10.40 24.51 10.43
N THR A 11 -10.63 25.42 9.47
CA THR A 11 -11.46 26.61 9.71
C THR A 11 -12.96 26.34 9.67
N CYS A 12 -13.45 25.36 8.93
CA CYS A 12 -14.90 25.14 8.74
C CYS A 12 -15.39 23.67 8.80
N GLY A 13 -14.50 22.72 9.06
CA GLY A 13 -14.79 21.29 9.27
C GLY A 13 -15.32 20.53 8.04
N THR A 14 -15.02 21.02 6.83
CA THR A 14 -15.33 20.40 5.53
C THR A 14 -14.30 20.80 4.47
N THR A 15 -14.11 19.97 3.43
CA THR A 15 -13.19 20.24 2.32
C THR A 15 -13.74 21.30 1.36
N PRO A 16 -12.89 22.09 0.66
CA PRO A 16 -13.34 23.19 -0.21
C PRO A 16 -14.13 22.75 -1.46
N PHE A 17 -14.09 21.47 -1.80
CA PHE A 17 -14.81 20.87 -2.92
C PHE A 17 -15.44 19.54 -2.48
N VAL A 18 -16.58 19.20 -3.09
CA VAL A 18 -17.32 17.95 -2.91
C VAL A 18 -17.83 17.46 -4.27
N GLY A 19 -18.07 16.15 -4.42
CA GLY A 19 -18.58 15.53 -5.64
C GLY A 19 -17.91 14.20 -5.98
N GLU A 20 -18.23 13.65 -7.15
CA GLU A 20 -17.63 12.40 -7.64
C GLU A 20 -16.13 12.57 -7.96
N PRO A 21 -15.29 11.51 -7.88
CA PRO A 21 -13.82 11.63 -7.97
C PRO A 21 -13.29 12.38 -9.21
N ALA A 22 -13.88 12.16 -10.39
CA ALA A 22 -13.51 12.87 -11.61
C ALA A 22 -13.88 14.36 -11.57
N GLN A 23 -15.01 14.69 -10.92
CA GLN A 23 -15.43 16.08 -10.71
C GLN A 23 -14.51 16.76 -9.69
N LEU A 24 -14.17 16.10 -8.59
CA LEU A 24 -13.22 16.62 -7.58
C LEU A 24 -11.87 16.99 -8.20
N LEU A 25 -11.28 16.11 -9.03
CA LEU A 25 -10.03 16.42 -9.73
C LEU A 25 -10.17 17.66 -10.63
N GLY A 26 -11.27 17.76 -11.38
CA GLY A 26 -11.59 18.93 -12.19
C GLY A 26 -11.75 20.22 -11.37
N GLN A 27 -12.39 20.14 -10.19
CA GLN A 27 -12.54 21.26 -9.28
C GLN A 27 -11.19 21.70 -8.68
N HIS A 28 -10.39 20.76 -8.16
CA HIS A 28 -9.07 21.05 -7.59
C HIS A 28 -8.11 21.72 -8.60
N ALA A 29 -8.19 21.34 -9.87
CA ALA A 29 -7.39 21.90 -10.96
C ALA A 29 -7.92 23.23 -11.52
N ARG A 30 -9.25 23.45 -11.57
CA ARG A 30 -9.86 24.56 -12.35
C ARG A 30 -10.76 25.51 -11.55
N ARG A 31 -10.95 25.31 -10.25
CA ARG A 31 -11.85 26.14 -9.41
C ARG A 31 -11.15 26.66 -8.17
N ASP A 32 -11.46 27.90 -7.80
CA ASP A 32 -11.02 28.51 -6.55
C ASP A 32 -12.04 28.22 -5.44
N ALA A 33 -11.54 28.01 -4.22
CA ALA A 33 -12.36 27.63 -3.08
C ALA A 33 -13.28 28.79 -2.65
N GLY A 34 -14.53 28.50 -2.29
CA GLY A 34 -15.43 29.50 -1.71
C GLY A 34 -15.03 29.81 -0.27
N ARG A 35 -14.97 31.10 0.09
CA ARG A 35 -14.56 31.55 1.44
C ARG A 35 -15.60 31.17 2.51
N PRO A 36 -15.24 30.43 3.58
CA PRO A 36 -16.15 30.18 4.70
C PRO A 36 -16.44 31.45 5.50
N TYR A 37 -17.69 31.61 5.93
CA TYR A 37 -18.10 32.74 6.76
C TYR A 37 -17.45 32.67 8.15
N GLY A 38 -16.96 33.81 8.66
CA GLY A 38 -16.28 33.91 9.96
C GLY A 38 -14.77 33.66 9.93
N VAL A 39 -14.17 33.26 8.80
CA VAL A 39 -12.71 33.15 8.67
C VAL A 39 -12.08 34.55 8.55
N PRO A 40 -11.10 34.93 9.40
CA PRO A 40 -10.42 36.23 9.30
C PRO A 40 -9.71 36.47 7.97
N ASP A 41 -9.67 37.72 7.49
CA ASP A 41 -9.13 38.07 6.17
C ASP A 41 -7.71 37.54 5.94
N ALA A 42 -6.78 37.84 6.85
CA ALA A 42 -5.38 37.45 6.73
C ALA A 42 -5.17 35.92 6.66
N LEU A 43 -5.98 35.15 7.38
CA LEU A 43 -5.95 33.68 7.34
C LEU A 43 -6.55 33.16 6.02
N TRP A 44 -7.63 33.78 5.55
CA TRP A 44 -8.22 33.45 4.25
C TRP A 44 -7.27 33.74 3.08
N GLU A 45 -6.62 34.90 3.07
CA GLU A 45 -5.65 35.29 2.03
C GLU A 45 -4.49 34.29 1.94
N LEU A 46 -3.98 33.83 3.09
CA LEU A 46 -2.95 32.79 3.14
C LEU A 46 -3.46 31.45 2.61
N ILE A 47 -4.66 31.01 3.00
CA ILE A 47 -5.29 29.78 2.49
C ILE A 47 -5.49 29.85 0.96
N ALA A 48 -5.97 30.98 0.45
CA ALA A 48 -6.15 31.21 -0.99
C ALA A 48 -4.82 31.15 -1.74
N ALA A 49 -3.79 31.87 -1.27
CA ALA A 49 -2.44 31.85 -1.86
C ALA A 49 -1.82 30.43 -1.89
N MET A 50 -2.02 29.66 -0.82
CA MET A 50 -1.52 28.28 -0.72
C MET A 50 -2.27 27.28 -1.61
N THR A 51 -3.49 27.62 -2.07
CA THR A 51 -4.37 26.77 -2.89
C THR A 51 -4.55 27.26 -4.34
N LEU A 52 -3.77 28.27 -4.75
CA LEU A 52 -3.59 28.67 -6.14
C LEU A 52 -3.24 27.46 -7.02
N LYS A 53 -3.77 27.44 -8.25
CA LYS A 53 -3.64 26.27 -9.14
C LYS A 53 -2.22 26.17 -9.68
N GLN A 54 -1.67 27.26 -10.19
CA GLN A 54 -0.28 27.34 -10.64
C GLN A 54 0.70 27.11 -9.46
N PRO A 55 1.62 26.12 -9.51
CA PRO A 55 2.46 25.74 -8.36
C PRO A 55 3.50 26.77 -7.94
N ASP A 56 4.10 27.45 -8.91
CA ASP A 56 5.11 28.51 -8.80
C ASP A 56 4.56 29.78 -8.14
N MET A 57 3.28 30.07 -8.32
CA MET A 57 2.58 31.20 -7.71
C MET A 57 2.26 31.00 -6.21
N ARG A 58 2.54 29.83 -5.63
CA ARG A 58 2.25 29.53 -4.22
C ARG A 58 3.40 30.00 -3.32
N PRO A 59 3.13 30.50 -2.10
CA PRO A 59 4.19 30.90 -1.18
C PRO A 59 5.03 29.68 -0.75
N PRO A 60 6.37 29.84 -0.60
CA PRO A 60 7.23 28.80 -0.04
C PRO A 60 6.88 28.58 1.45
N VAL A 61 7.18 27.38 1.96
CA VAL A 61 6.71 26.94 3.29
C VAL A 61 7.25 27.80 4.43
N GLU A 62 8.42 28.39 4.27
CA GLU A 62 9.04 29.31 5.23
C GLU A 62 8.24 30.63 5.36
N VAL A 63 7.68 31.14 4.26
CA VAL A 63 6.83 32.33 4.26
C VAL A 63 5.47 32.00 4.87
N VAL A 64 4.91 30.82 4.57
CA VAL A 64 3.68 30.32 5.22
C VAL A 64 3.86 30.24 6.74
N ALA A 65 4.98 29.66 7.20
CA ALA A 65 5.28 29.54 8.63
C ALA A 65 5.39 30.91 9.31
N GLN A 66 6.10 31.87 8.70
CA GLN A 66 6.22 33.24 9.21
C GLN A 66 4.86 33.96 9.29
N HIS A 67 4.00 33.78 8.28
CA HIS A 67 2.66 34.35 8.27
C HIS A 67 1.78 33.76 9.39
N LEU A 68 1.82 32.44 9.60
CA LEU A 68 1.05 31.78 10.67
C LEU A 68 1.55 32.17 12.08
N ASP A 69 2.86 32.27 12.27
CA ASP A 69 3.49 32.70 13.54
C ASP A 69 3.06 34.14 13.90
N ALA A 70 3.13 35.06 12.94
CA ALA A 70 2.66 36.43 13.11
C ALA A 70 1.15 36.51 13.44
N MET A 71 0.33 35.65 12.83
CA MET A 71 -1.12 35.57 13.07
C MET A 71 -1.48 34.92 14.40
N GLN A 72 -0.57 34.20 15.08
CA GLN A 72 -0.90 33.48 16.31
C GLN A 72 -1.51 34.40 17.38
N SER A 73 -0.96 35.61 17.53
CA SER A 73 -1.42 36.61 18.51
C SER A 73 -2.77 37.27 18.15
N THR A 74 -3.11 37.35 16.85
CA THR A 74 -4.35 37.99 16.38
C THR A 74 -5.50 37.00 16.20
N LEU A 75 -5.19 35.71 16.05
CA LEU A 75 -6.16 34.61 16.06
C LEU A 75 -6.48 34.12 17.50
N ALA A 76 -5.60 34.40 18.47
CA ALA A 76 -5.80 34.02 19.86
C ALA A 76 -7.09 34.61 20.46
N GLY A 77 -7.95 33.75 21.00
CA GLY A 77 -9.22 34.15 21.63
C GLY A 77 -10.36 34.46 20.67
N LEU A 78 -10.16 34.38 19.35
CA LEU A 78 -11.28 34.40 18.40
C LEU A 78 -12.11 33.10 18.54
N PRO A 79 -13.44 33.17 18.40
CA PRO A 79 -14.25 31.96 18.32
C PRO A 79 -13.93 31.20 17.02
N ALA A 80 -13.90 29.87 17.10
CA ALA A 80 -13.84 29.04 15.89
C ALA A 80 -15.06 29.32 15.00
N ALA A 81 -14.85 29.37 13.68
CA ALA A 81 -15.98 29.55 12.77
C ALA A 81 -16.91 28.31 12.81
N PRO A 82 -18.23 28.48 12.55
CA PRO A 82 -19.16 27.37 12.60
C PRO A 82 -18.77 26.24 11.64
N ARG A 83 -18.89 24.99 12.09
CA ARG A 83 -18.72 23.84 11.21
C ARG A 83 -19.81 23.85 10.14
N LEU A 84 -19.41 23.75 8.87
CA LEU A 84 -20.30 23.74 7.72
C LEU A 84 -20.58 22.29 7.28
N GLU A 85 -21.84 22.00 6.93
CA GLU A 85 -22.23 20.70 6.35
C GLU A 85 -21.81 20.57 4.88
N SER A 86 -21.51 21.67 4.20
CA SER A 86 -21.03 21.72 2.82
C SER A 86 -20.22 23.00 2.58
N PRO A 87 -19.20 22.97 1.71
CA PRO A 87 -18.40 24.16 1.43
C PRO A 87 -19.22 25.26 0.74
N PRO A 88 -18.90 26.54 0.97
CA PRO A 88 -19.39 27.65 0.15
C PRO A 88 -19.09 27.44 -1.33
N GLN A 89 -19.94 28.01 -2.19
CA GLN A 89 -19.84 27.85 -3.64
C GLN A 89 -18.48 28.29 -4.16
N SER A 90 -17.77 27.35 -4.81
CA SER A 90 -16.52 27.60 -5.51
C SER A 90 -16.73 28.40 -6.80
N THR A 91 -15.72 29.13 -7.26
CA THR A 91 -15.72 29.90 -8.51
C THR A 91 -14.81 29.25 -9.56
N ALA A 92 -14.95 29.60 -10.85
CA ALA A 92 -13.96 29.22 -11.84
C ALA A 92 -12.65 29.98 -11.56
N SER A 93 -11.51 29.28 -11.61
CA SER A 93 -10.22 29.92 -11.35
C SER A 93 -9.78 30.75 -12.56
N VAL A 94 -9.25 31.94 -12.30
CA VAL A 94 -8.74 32.85 -13.35
C VAL A 94 -7.47 32.29 -14.00
N MET A 95 -6.68 31.52 -13.25
CA MET A 95 -5.51 30.78 -13.73
C MET A 95 -5.66 29.30 -13.36
N PRO A 96 -6.45 28.51 -14.11
CA PRO A 96 -6.55 27.08 -13.89
C PRO A 96 -5.20 26.40 -14.08
N TYR A 97 -5.03 25.20 -13.51
CA TYR A 97 -3.84 24.38 -13.72
C TYR A 97 -3.73 23.99 -15.20
N ASP A 98 -2.55 24.24 -15.77
CA ASP A 98 -2.19 23.81 -17.11
C ASP A 98 -1.41 22.49 -17.02
N TRP A 99 -1.88 21.48 -17.75
CA TRP A 99 -1.26 20.15 -17.75
C TRP A 99 -0.13 20.02 -18.77
N ASP A 100 -0.09 20.92 -19.75
CA ASP A 100 0.84 20.89 -20.88
C ASP A 100 1.95 21.96 -20.75
N ALA A 101 1.90 22.79 -19.70
CA ALA A 101 2.92 23.79 -19.40
C ALA A 101 4.24 23.15 -18.92
N PRO A 102 5.40 23.49 -19.51
CA PRO A 102 6.70 22.99 -19.05
C PRO A 102 7.01 23.50 -17.64
N SER A 103 7.59 22.63 -16.81
CA SER A 103 7.89 22.95 -15.42
C SER A 103 8.95 24.04 -15.32
N ALA A 104 8.64 25.15 -14.63
CA ALA A 104 9.57 26.27 -14.42
C ALA A 104 10.82 25.92 -13.56
N ALA A 105 10.97 24.66 -13.15
CA ALA A 105 12.15 24.12 -12.49
C ALA A 105 13.25 23.62 -13.45
N ASP A 106 13.04 23.62 -14.77
CA ASP A 106 14.05 23.22 -15.76
C ASP A 106 15.19 24.26 -15.86
N PRO A 107 16.46 23.92 -15.56
CA PRO A 107 17.58 24.88 -15.59
C PRO A 107 18.00 25.37 -16.98
N MET A 108 17.32 24.95 -18.04
CA MET A 108 17.68 25.23 -19.44
C MET A 108 16.67 26.13 -20.19
N ALA A 109 15.63 26.64 -19.51
CA ALA A 109 14.73 27.64 -20.10
C ALA A 109 15.45 29.01 -20.25
N PRO A 110 15.54 29.60 -21.46
CA PRO A 110 16.18 30.90 -21.64
C PRO A 110 15.34 32.02 -21.02
N SER A 111 15.94 32.78 -20.10
CA SER A 111 15.27 33.88 -19.40
C SER A 111 14.87 35.02 -20.35
N ALA A 112 13.58 35.13 -20.65
CA ALA A 112 12.99 36.25 -21.39
C ALA A 112 12.13 37.14 -20.46
N MET A 113 12.76 38.13 -19.82
CA MET A 113 12.04 39.24 -19.18
C MET A 113 11.98 40.46 -20.11
N PRO A 114 10.80 41.05 -20.30
CA PRO A 114 10.63 42.49 -20.52
C PRO A 114 10.45 43.23 -19.17
N PRO A 115 10.56 44.58 -19.13
CA PRO A 115 11.04 45.29 -17.94
C PRO A 115 9.96 45.71 -16.93
N SER A 116 10.45 45.98 -15.72
CA SER A 116 9.73 46.49 -14.55
C SER A 116 9.01 47.82 -14.79
N HIS A 117 7.86 48.00 -14.12
CA HIS A 117 7.51 49.30 -13.55
C HIS A 117 7.06 49.17 -12.09
N SER A 118 7.66 49.99 -11.25
CA SER A 118 7.41 50.15 -9.81
C SER A 118 6.01 50.68 -9.52
N MET A 119 5.48 50.47 -8.31
CA MET A 119 4.73 51.50 -7.54
C MET A 119 4.30 51.01 -6.13
N THR A 120 4.46 51.89 -5.14
CA THR A 120 3.80 51.90 -3.82
C THR A 120 3.76 53.37 -3.35
N PRO A 121 2.78 53.82 -2.54
CA PRO A 121 1.40 53.35 -2.36
C PRO A 121 0.34 54.49 -2.31
N ALA A 122 -0.94 54.12 -2.22
CA ALA A 122 -2.10 54.87 -1.69
C ALA A 122 -2.62 56.15 -2.39
N THR A 123 -3.96 56.20 -2.62
CA THR A 123 -4.93 57.29 -2.24
C THR A 123 -6.19 57.29 -3.13
N MET A 124 -7.38 57.04 -2.53
CA MET A 124 -8.75 57.58 -2.81
C MET A 124 -9.30 57.65 -4.29
N ALA A 125 -10.61 57.59 -4.61
CA ALA A 125 -11.85 57.17 -3.93
C ALA A 125 -13.05 57.21 -4.94
N ILE A 126 -14.13 56.46 -4.63
CA ILE A 126 -15.55 56.68 -5.00
C ILE A 126 -16.01 56.47 -6.49
N ALA A 127 -17.19 55.84 -6.63
CA ALA A 127 -17.94 55.54 -7.87
C ALA A 127 -18.96 56.65 -8.26
N PRO A 128 -19.82 56.48 -9.31
CA PRO A 128 -21.13 55.84 -9.07
C PRO A 128 -21.80 55.04 -10.23
N GLU A 129 -22.53 53.99 -9.80
CA GLU A 129 -23.89 53.49 -10.18
C GLU A 129 -24.54 53.56 -11.60
N ALA A 130 -25.09 52.39 -11.99
CA ALA A 130 -26.47 52.14 -12.50
C ALA A 130 -26.88 52.60 -13.95
N PRO A 131 -27.91 51.98 -14.63
CA PRO A 131 -29.03 51.21 -14.06
C PRO A 131 -29.50 49.89 -14.71
N THR A 132 -30.17 49.12 -13.85
CA THR A 132 -31.36 48.24 -13.96
C THR A 132 -32.12 48.06 -15.29
N LEU A 133 -32.63 46.83 -15.53
CA LEU A 133 -34.06 46.55 -15.80
C LEU A 133 -34.43 45.06 -15.55
N VAL A 134 -35.69 44.78 -15.21
CA VAL A 134 -36.21 43.47 -14.75
C VAL A 134 -37.62 43.20 -15.32
N SER A 135 -38.02 41.92 -15.37
CA SER A 135 -39.40 41.38 -15.57
C SER A 135 -39.84 41.11 -17.03
N GLY A 136 -40.53 39.99 -17.35
CA GLY A 136 -40.89 38.83 -16.52
C GLY A 136 -41.93 37.87 -17.20
N GLN A 137 -42.41 36.89 -16.43
CA GLN A 137 -43.61 36.03 -16.65
C GLN A 137 -43.51 34.91 -17.74
N GLN A 138 -43.51 33.62 -17.39
CA GLN A 138 -44.60 32.68 -17.00
C GLN A 138 -45.29 31.97 -18.19
N TYR A 139 -45.33 30.61 -18.21
CA TYR A 139 -46.51 29.80 -18.64
C TYR A 139 -46.37 28.28 -18.38
N ALA A 140 -47.47 27.67 -17.93
CA ALA A 140 -47.89 26.23 -17.94
C ALA A 140 -49.42 26.22 -17.61
N PRO A 141 -50.27 25.16 -17.80
CA PRO A 141 -49.96 23.72 -17.94
C PRO A 141 -50.91 22.85 -18.86
N SER A 142 -50.76 21.50 -18.82
CA SER A 142 -51.80 20.43 -18.96
C SER A 142 -52.37 20.02 -20.36
N PRO A 143 -53.10 18.86 -20.52
CA PRO A 143 -52.83 17.49 -20.00
C PRO A 143 -53.24 16.26 -20.92
N GLY A 144 -52.65 15.08 -20.66
CA GLY A 144 -53.36 13.76 -20.58
C GLY A 144 -53.53 12.80 -21.80
N GLN A 145 -53.19 11.50 -21.61
CA GLN A 145 -53.95 10.28 -22.04
C GLN A 145 -53.23 8.94 -21.69
N ILE A 146 -53.99 7.87 -21.42
CA ILE A 146 -53.56 6.45 -21.29
C ILE A 146 -54.59 5.56 -22.05
N PRO A 147 -54.16 4.52 -22.79
CA PRO A 147 -54.50 3.10 -22.47
C PRO A 147 -53.27 2.15 -22.66
N LEU A 148 -53.19 0.87 -22.23
CA LEU A 148 -54.06 -0.03 -21.43
C LEU A 148 -53.19 -1.20 -20.82
N SER A 149 -53.80 -2.29 -20.37
CA SER A 149 -53.16 -3.62 -20.11
C SER A 149 -54.12 -4.76 -20.51
N PRO A 150 -53.65 -6.03 -20.59
CA PRO A 150 -54.03 -7.04 -19.57
C PRO A 150 -52.90 -8.07 -19.28
N GLY A 151 -52.92 -8.95 -18.27
CA GLY A 151 -53.90 -9.26 -17.20
C GLY A 151 -53.67 -10.68 -16.59
N THR A 152 -54.40 -11.05 -15.51
CA THR A 152 -54.43 -12.34 -14.73
C THR A 152 -53.69 -12.27 -13.37
N ALA A 153 -54.33 -11.97 -12.21
CA ALA A 153 -55.29 -12.74 -11.36
C ALA A 153 -54.63 -13.91 -10.57
N GLY A 154 -54.81 -14.12 -9.26
CA GLY A 154 -55.57 -13.45 -8.16
C GLY A 154 -55.03 -13.91 -6.77
N THR A 155 -55.71 -13.94 -5.61
CA THR A 155 -57.08 -13.50 -5.19
C THR A 155 -57.25 -13.63 -3.66
N GLY A 156 -57.76 -12.58 -2.95
CA GLY A 156 -58.35 -12.65 -1.58
C GLY A 156 -57.41 -12.42 -0.36
N GLY A 157 -57.81 -11.72 0.71
CA GLY A 157 -59.03 -10.93 0.95
C GLY A 157 -59.09 -10.27 2.36
N PHE A 158 -59.67 -9.06 2.42
CA PHE A 158 -60.31 -8.30 3.54
C PHE A 158 -60.11 -8.77 5.01
N THR A 159 -59.79 -7.91 6.00
CA THR A 159 -60.63 -6.81 6.53
C THR A 159 -59.88 -5.98 7.60
N ALA A 160 -60.37 -4.78 7.91
CA ALA A 160 -60.10 -4.03 9.16
C ALA A 160 -61.45 -3.52 9.72
N PRO A 161 -61.59 -3.19 11.03
CA PRO A 161 -61.33 -1.79 11.47
C PRO A 161 -60.92 -1.58 12.96
N SER A 162 -60.51 -0.34 13.30
CA SER A 162 -60.86 0.55 14.47
C SER A 162 -61.14 -0.05 15.89
N THR A 163 -60.83 0.55 17.06
CA THR A 163 -60.50 1.95 17.49
C THR A 163 -60.17 2.03 19.01
N LEU A 164 -59.62 3.18 19.48
CA LEU A 164 -59.69 3.75 20.87
C LEU A 164 -58.98 2.97 22.03
N ALA A 165 -58.30 3.55 23.02
CA ALA A 165 -58.36 4.89 23.62
C ALA A 165 -57.06 5.26 24.40
N ALA A 166 -56.83 6.55 24.62
CA ALA A 166 -56.03 7.12 25.72
C ALA A 166 -56.98 8.00 26.57
N PRO A 167 -56.70 8.29 27.85
CA PRO A 167 -55.91 9.50 28.15
C PRO A 167 -55.10 9.45 29.47
N GLY A 168 -54.33 10.51 29.74
CA GLY A 168 -53.92 10.89 31.11
C GLY A 168 -52.41 11.10 31.29
N GLY A 169 -51.96 12.35 31.23
CA GLY A 169 -50.58 12.73 31.59
C GLY A 169 -50.52 13.49 32.91
N SER A 170 -49.38 13.43 33.60
CA SER A 170 -48.95 14.40 34.62
C SER A 170 -47.44 14.29 34.91
N SER A 171 -46.69 15.27 34.41
CA SER A 171 -45.39 15.71 34.94
C SER A 171 -45.65 16.59 36.21
N PRO A 172 -44.66 17.09 37.02
CA PRO A 172 -43.28 17.39 36.62
C PRO A 172 -42.16 17.32 37.70
N SER A 173 -40.98 17.80 37.28
CA SER A 173 -39.94 18.51 38.06
C SER A 173 -39.08 17.74 39.08
N ALA A 174 -37.78 17.64 38.75
CA ALA A 174 -36.70 17.50 39.71
C ALA A 174 -36.05 18.89 40.01
N PRO A 175 -35.65 19.19 41.25
CA PRO A 175 -34.92 20.40 41.58
C PRO A 175 -33.41 20.16 41.82
N ALA A 176 -32.59 21.20 41.55
CA ALA A 176 -31.63 21.83 42.49
C ALA A 176 -30.45 21.01 43.11
N PHE A 177 -29.24 21.54 43.36
CA PHE A 177 -28.51 22.78 42.99
C PHE A 177 -27.10 22.74 43.68
N TYR A 178 -26.13 23.59 43.26
CA TYR A 178 -24.91 24.03 44.01
C TYR A 178 -23.85 22.96 44.41
N SER A 179 -22.53 23.23 44.52
CA SER A 179 -21.65 24.31 44.00
C SER A 179 -20.15 23.95 44.13
N GLN A 180 -19.26 24.70 43.46
CA GLN A 180 -17.82 24.81 43.81
C GLN A 180 -17.61 25.67 45.07
N PRO A 181 -16.49 25.53 45.84
CA PRO A 181 -15.14 26.12 45.55
C PRO A 181 -13.96 25.16 45.88
N GLY A 182 -12.66 25.44 45.71
CA GLY A 182 -11.90 26.61 45.23
C GLY A 182 -10.46 26.62 45.84
N ALA A 183 -9.64 27.63 45.53
CA ALA A 183 -8.25 27.90 46.00
C ALA A 183 -7.12 27.06 45.34
N GLN A 184 -6.19 27.66 44.56
CA GLN A 184 -4.89 28.30 44.96
C GLN A 184 -3.85 27.25 45.43
N TYR A 185 -2.51 27.37 45.34
CA TYR A 185 -1.49 28.42 45.10
C TYR A 185 -0.17 27.67 44.70
N THR A 186 0.92 28.18 44.10
CA THR A 186 1.42 29.54 43.74
C THR A 186 2.46 29.42 42.59
N ALA A 187 3.07 30.52 42.12
CA ALA A 187 4.23 30.53 41.19
C ALA A 187 5.44 31.30 41.77
N ALA A 188 6.68 30.84 41.48
CA ALA A 188 7.98 31.54 41.59
C ALA A 188 9.14 30.53 41.35
N ALA A 189 10.36 30.86 40.89
CA ALA A 189 10.88 31.99 40.10
C ALA A 189 12.28 31.62 39.53
N ALA A 190 12.79 32.42 38.58
CA ALA A 190 13.99 32.25 37.76
C ALA A 190 15.36 31.98 38.44
N ALA A 191 16.34 31.45 37.66
CA ALA A 191 17.62 32.16 37.35
C ALA A 191 18.62 31.39 36.42
N GLY A 192 19.04 32.05 35.32
CA GLY A 192 20.37 31.98 34.65
C GLY A 192 20.84 30.71 33.90
N ALA A 193 21.87 30.74 33.03
CA ALA A 193 22.41 31.81 32.16
C ALA A 193 23.43 31.23 31.11
N GLN A 194 23.38 31.73 29.87
CA GLN A 194 24.43 31.84 28.82
C GLN A 194 25.55 30.78 28.61
N ALA A 195 25.62 30.23 27.39
CA ALA A 195 26.78 30.17 26.44
C ALA A 195 26.60 29.01 25.43
N GLY A 196 27.08 29.04 24.19
CA GLY A 196 27.75 30.07 23.39
C GLY A 196 27.98 29.56 21.96
N ALA A 197 27.94 30.44 20.95
CA ALA A 197 27.97 30.02 19.55
C ALA A 197 29.37 29.58 19.07
N ARG A 198 29.55 28.30 18.68
CA ARG A 198 30.69 27.82 17.86
C ARG A 198 30.44 26.44 17.23
N ARG A 199 30.08 26.40 15.93
CA ARG A 199 30.36 25.34 14.90
C ARG A 199 29.46 25.52 13.66
N ARG A 200 29.63 26.63 12.92
CA ARG A 200 28.83 26.95 11.71
C ARG A 200 29.38 26.38 10.40
N TRP A 201 30.22 25.34 10.44
CA TRP A 201 30.92 24.79 9.26
C TRP A 201 30.64 23.30 8.96
N TRP A 202 30.05 22.53 9.89
CA TRP A 202 29.88 21.08 9.73
C TRP A 202 28.43 20.60 9.41
N ARG A 203 27.47 21.52 9.21
CA ARG A 203 26.04 21.17 9.00
C ARG A 203 25.59 21.04 7.54
N ARG A 204 26.48 21.15 6.54
CA ARG A 204 26.11 21.09 5.11
C ARG A 204 26.19 19.70 4.44
N ARG A 205 26.68 18.66 5.12
CA ARG A 205 26.71 17.27 4.58
C ARG A 205 25.65 16.32 5.16
N TRP A 206 24.88 16.75 6.16
CA TRP A 206 23.88 15.91 6.83
C TRP A 206 22.45 16.06 6.29
N VAL A 207 22.14 17.16 5.60
CA VAL A 207 20.77 17.45 5.12
C VAL A 207 20.37 16.56 3.93
N ALA A 208 21.33 16.18 3.08
CA ALA A 208 21.08 15.25 1.97
C ALA A 208 20.78 13.82 2.45
N ALA A 209 21.42 13.36 3.54
CA ALA A 209 21.17 12.04 4.11
C ALA A 209 19.79 11.95 4.80
N ALA A 210 19.41 13.00 5.55
CA ALA A 210 18.12 13.04 6.25
C ALA A 210 16.90 13.05 5.30
N ALA A 211 17.03 13.64 4.10
CA ALA A 211 15.95 13.67 3.12
C ALA A 211 15.62 12.29 2.51
N VAL A 212 16.62 11.42 2.33
CA VAL A 212 16.43 10.06 1.78
C VAL A 212 15.73 9.15 2.81
N VAL A 213 16.11 9.25 4.09
CA VAL A 213 15.51 8.44 5.17
C VAL A 213 14.02 8.74 5.37
N VAL A 214 13.58 9.99 5.22
CA VAL A 214 12.17 10.37 5.40
C VAL A 214 11.27 9.90 4.24
N VAL A 215 11.81 9.76 3.01
CA VAL A 215 11.05 9.20 1.88
C VAL A 215 10.78 7.70 2.07
N LEU A 216 11.71 6.97 2.69
CA LEU A 216 11.51 5.55 3.06
C LEU A 216 10.51 5.38 4.23
N ALA A 217 10.43 6.36 5.14
CA ALA A 217 9.67 6.21 6.38
C ALA A 217 8.14 6.42 6.27
N VAL A 218 7.62 7.04 5.19
CA VAL A 218 6.20 7.47 5.12
C VAL A 218 5.42 6.78 3.99
N ALA A 219 6.08 6.06 3.07
CA ALA A 219 5.45 5.43 1.92
C ALA A 219 5.78 3.92 1.80
N GLY A 220 5.58 3.18 2.90
CA GLY A 220 5.67 1.71 2.89
C GLY A 220 6.36 1.14 4.12
N ALA A 221 5.60 0.94 5.20
CA ALA A 221 6.00 0.11 6.33
C ALA A 221 5.17 -1.20 6.42
N SER A 222 3.95 -1.22 5.89
CA SER A 222 3.06 -2.40 5.92
C SER A 222 2.92 -3.10 4.56
N ALA A 223 2.81 -2.36 3.45
CA ALA A 223 2.62 -2.93 2.11
C ALA A 223 3.93 -3.42 1.47
N THR A 224 5.04 -2.69 1.66
CA THR A 224 6.37 -3.04 1.14
C THR A 224 6.88 -4.33 1.76
N TRP A 225 6.83 -4.47 3.10
CA TRP A 225 7.27 -5.68 3.82
C TRP A 225 6.62 -6.96 3.27
N TRP A 226 5.35 -6.85 2.85
CA TRP A 226 4.57 -7.96 2.32
C TRP A 226 5.10 -8.49 0.98
N TYR A 227 5.72 -7.65 0.14
CA TYR A 227 6.36 -8.06 -1.13
C TYR A 227 7.70 -8.78 -0.97
N PHE A 228 8.38 -8.69 0.17
CA PHE A 228 9.70 -9.34 0.34
C PHE A 228 9.60 -10.86 0.49
N PHE A 229 8.42 -11.41 0.84
CA PHE A 229 8.25 -12.84 1.14
C PHE A 229 7.15 -13.55 0.32
N SER A 230 6.39 -12.85 -0.54
CA SER A 230 5.50 -13.48 -1.53
C SER A 230 6.32 -14.00 -2.72
N GLY A 231 6.46 -15.32 -2.81
CA GLY A 231 7.47 -15.96 -3.66
C GLY A 231 7.34 -15.71 -5.16
N GLN A 232 8.50 -15.57 -5.82
CA GLN A 232 8.64 -16.11 -7.18
C GLN A 232 8.55 -17.65 -7.16
N GLU A 233 8.29 -18.19 -8.34
CA GLU A 233 8.10 -19.61 -8.67
C GLU A 233 9.17 -20.55 -8.08
N ILE A 234 8.77 -21.52 -7.24
CA ILE A 234 9.60 -22.69 -6.89
C ILE A 234 8.74 -23.89 -6.46
N ASP A 235 9.16 -25.09 -6.87
CA ASP A 235 8.85 -26.35 -6.21
C ASP A 235 9.18 -26.31 -4.69
N ASP A 236 8.38 -27.03 -3.90
CA ASP A 236 8.65 -27.38 -2.49
C ASP A 236 9.00 -26.23 -1.52
N ARG A 237 8.66 -24.97 -1.80
CA ARG A 237 9.07 -23.82 -0.95
C ARG A 237 7.93 -22.92 -0.48
N TRP A 238 6.77 -23.53 -0.31
CA TRP A 238 5.65 -22.99 0.45
C TRP A 238 5.70 -23.44 1.91
N PRO A 239 4.95 -22.82 2.85
CA PRO A 239 4.93 -23.24 4.25
C PRO A 239 4.72 -24.74 4.49
N ALA A 240 4.00 -25.46 3.62
CA ALA A 240 3.76 -26.90 3.78
C ALA A 240 5.01 -27.77 3.65
N ALA A 241 6.08 -27.28 3.02
CA ALA A 241 7.34 -28.02 2.89
C ALA A 241 8.18 -28.02 4.17
N LEU A 242 7.82 -27.20 5.16
CA LEU A 242 8.36 -27.33 6.50
C LEU A 242 7.98 -28.71 7.08
N PRO A 243 8.92 -29.44 7.70
CA PRO A 243 8.66 -30.77 8.22
C PRO A 243 7.76 -30.71 9.46
N ALA A 244 7.09 -31.83 9.74
CA ALA A 244 6.35 -32.02 10.99
C ALA A 244 7.28 -31.91 12.21
N GLY A 245 6.82 -31.28 13.30
CA GLY A 245 7.63 -31.18 14.52
C GLY A 245 7.01 -30.40 15.67
N ASN A 246 7.73 -30.39 16.79
CA ASN A 246 7.34 -29.78 18.08
C ASN A 246 8.52 -29.06 18.78
N GLY A 247 9.57 -28.79 18.02
CA GLY A 247 10.77 -28.08 18.43
C GLY A 247 11.34 -27.27 17.27
N LEU A 248 12.21 -26.33 17.61
CA LEU A 248 12.95 -25.51 16.67
C LEU A 248 14.41 -25.47 17.10
N ARG A 249 15.32 -25.52 16.14
CA ARG A 249 16.75 -25.28 16.33
C ARG A 249 17.17 -24.16 15.39
N GLU A 250 17.72 -23.08 15.95
CA GLU A 250 18.41 -22.05 15.17
C GLU A 250 19.65 -22.66 14.50
N ASP A 251 19.74 -22.54 13.18
CA ASP A 251 20.87 -23.03 12.39
C ASP A 251 21.81 -21.88 11.97
N LEU A 252 21.23 -20.72 11.62
CA LEU A 252 21.96 -19.54 11.14
C LEU A 252 21.29 -18.26 11.65
N ARG A 253 22.10 -17.25 11.93
CA ARG A 253 21.67 -15.88 12.26
C ARG A 253 22.54 -14.87 11.51
N TYR A 254 21.90 -13.99 10.76
CA TYR A 254 22.51 -12.85 10.10
C TYR A 254 22.05 -11.60 10.85
N SER A 255 22.95 -10.96 11.60
CA SER A 255 22.59 -9.82 12.45
C SER A 255 22.82 -8.48 11.77
N GLU A 256 22.07 -7.47 12.21
CA GLU A 256 22.12 -6.09 11.70
C GLU A 256 21.98 -6.02 10.16
N VAL A 257 20.90 -6.59 9.63
CA VAL A 257 20.60 -6.58 8.18
C VAL A 257 19.45 -5.65 7.82
N SER A 258 19.47 -5.14 6.59
CA SER A 258 18.40 -4.38 5.94
C SER A 258 18.16 -4.88 4.51
N GLU A 259 17.00 -4.54 3.94
CA GLU A 259 16.60 -4.83 2.55
C GLU A 259 16.90 -6.25 2.03
N PRO A 260 16.47 -7.33 2.71
CA PRO A 260 16.76 -8.69 2.26
C PRO A 260 16.01 -9.04 0.98
N VAL A 261 16.74 -9.54 -0.01
CA VAL A 261 16.22 -9.98 -1.30
C VAL A 261 16.55 -11.44 -1.47
N MET A 262 15.51 -12.25 -1.65
CA MET A 262 15.65 -13.69 -1.87
C MET A 262 15.81 -13.99 -3.37
N SER A 263 16.64 -14.97 -3.70
CA SER A 263 16.80 -15.42 -5.09
C SER A 263 15.51 -16.06 -5.63
N SER A 264 15.35 -16.09 -6.95
CA SER A 264 14.18 -16.71 -7.59
C SER A 264 14.04 -18.18 -7.19
N ASP A 265 15.16 -18.90 -7.04
CA ASP A 265 15.21 -20.28 -6.54
C ASP A 265 15.46 -20.43 -5.03
N ARG A 266 15.45 -19.37 -4.21
CA ARG A 266 15.71 -19.42 -2.75
C ARG A 266 17.00 -20.12 -2.30
N THR A 267 17.96 -20.41 -3.18
CA THR A 267 19.26 -20.99 -2.76
C THR A 267 20.19 -19.95 -2.17
N THR A 268 20.03 -18.68 -2.54
CA THR A 268 20.80 -17.55 -2.03
C THR A 268 19.89 -16.41 -1.55
N MET A 269 20.43 -15.60 -0.65
CA MET A 269 19.78 -14.38 -0.16
C MET A 269 20.81 -13.25 -0.18
N ALA A 270 20.39 -12.11 -0.67
CA ALA A 270 21.13 -10.88 -0.53
C ALA A 270 20.50 -10.02 0.57
N PHE A 271 21.29 -9.17 1.20
CA PHE A 271 20.84 -8.14 2.14
C PHE A 271 21.90 -7.04 2.22
N GLU A 272 21.51 -5.86 2.67
CA GLU A 272 22.47 -4.84 3.07
C GLU A 272 22.94 -5.10 4.51
N HIS A 273 24.24 -4.96 4.74
CA HIS A 273 24.85 -4.97 6.06
C HIS A 273 26.06 -4.03 6.07
N SER A 274 26.17 -3.15 7.07
CA SER A 274 27.26 -2.17 7.21
C SER A 274 27.49 -1.31 5.94
N GLY A 275 26.41 -0.91 5.25
CA GLY A 275 26.47 -0.06 4.05
C GLY A 275 26.92 -0.79 2.76
N LYS A 276 26.92 -2.13 2.75
CA LYS A 276 27.23 -2.94 1.57
C LYS A 276 26.21 -4.03 1.37
N ALA A 277 25.92 -4.35 0.12
CA ALA A 277 25.22 -5.57 -0.19
C ALA A 277 26.13 -6.78 0.08
N GLN A 278 25.56 -7.81 0.69
CA GLN A 278 26.16 -9.14 0.85
C GLN A 278 25.26 -10.16 0.17
N LEU A 279 25.84 -11.18 -0.44
CA LEU A 279 25.14 -12.37 -0.93
C LEU A 279 25.58 -13.56 -0.11
N VAL A 280 24.64 -14.30 0.46
CA VAL A 280 24.87 -15.54 1.22
C VAL A 280 24.25 -16.73 0.50
N ASP A 281 24.90 -17.88 0.61
CA ASP A 281 24.42 -19.16 0.08
C ASP A 281 23.72 -19.92 1.22
N LEU A 282 22.38 -19.96 1.16
CA LEU A 282 21.55 -20.56 2.20
C LEU A 282 21.71 -22.07 2.25
N THR A 283 22.16 -22.73 1.18
CA THR A 283 22.42 -24.17 1.20
C THR A 283 23.59 -24.52 2.12
N LYS A 284 24.43 -23.55 2.50
CA LYS A 284 25.57 -23.78 3.40
C LYS A 284 25.22 -23.46 4.85
N SER A 285 25.73 -24.26 5.78
CA SER A 285 25.70 -23.97 7.22
C SER A 285 26.77 -22.93 7.61
N THR A 286 26.78 -21.77 6.96
CA THR A 286 27.68 -20.65 7.28
C THR A 286 27.00 -19.31 7.08
N THR A 287 27.36 -18.35 7.93
CA THR A 287 26.98 -16.93 7.78
C THR A 287 27.94 -16.16 6.87
N THR A 288 29.03 -16.78 6.41
CA THR A 288 30.03 -16.12 5.55
C THR A 288 29.43 -15.82 4.16
N PRO A 289 29.46 -14.56 3.70
CA PRO A 289 28.95 -14.21 2.38
C PRO A 289 29.84 -14.78 1.27
N VAL A 290 29.21 -15.22 0.17
CA VAL A 290 29.89 -15.62 -1.06
C VAL A 290 30.33 -14.41 -1.90
N TRP A 291 29.71 -13.24 -1.68
CA TRP A 291 30.07 -11.97 -2.30
C TRP A 291 29.69 -10.80 -1.39
N SER A 292 30.45 -9.72 -1.42
CA SER A 292 30.07 -8.43 -0.83
C SER A 292 30.62 -7.28 -1.68
N GLY A 293 29.84 -6.21 -1.82
CA GLY A 293 30.24 -5.04 -2.59
C GLY A 293 29.23 -3.89 -2.53
N GLU A 294 29.61 -2.78 -3.16
CA GLU A 294 28.76 -1.61 -3.31
C GLU A 294 27.59 -1.94 -4.26
N CYS A 295 26.36 -1.75 -3.79
CA CYS A 295 25.17 -1.94 -4.58
C CYS A 295 24.07 -0.97 -4.13
N TYR A 296 23.45 -0.25 -5.06
CA TYR A 296 22.34 0.64 -4.74
C TYR A 296 21.00 -0.11 -4.67
N LYS A 297 20.82 -1.13 -5.50
CA LYS A 297 19.63 -1.98 -5.43
C LYS A 297 19.95 -3.40 -5.86
N VAL A 298 19.63 -4.36 -5.00
CA VAL A 298 19.66 -5.78 -5.33
C VAL A 298 18.28 -6.23 -5.79
N ARG A 299 18.23 -7.14 -6.77
CA ARG A 299 17.02 -7.81 -7.26
C ARG A 299 17.35 -9.27 -7.59
N PRO A 300 16.40 -10.22 -7.56
CA PRO A 300 16.67 -11.56 -8.04
C PRO A 300 17.05 -11.57 -9.52
N TRP A 301 17.77 -12.60 -9.92
CA TRP A 301 18.01 -12.94 -11.33
C TRP A 301 17.71 -14.44 -11.51
N VAL A 302 18.23 -15.04 -12.59
CA VAL A 302 18.05 -16.45 -12.92
C VAL A 302 18.61 -17.34 -11.82
N GLY A 303 17.73 -18.20 -11.26
CA GLY A 303 18.02 -19.08 -10.14
C GLY A 303 18.62 -18.35 -8.94
N GLY A 304 19.63 -18.94 -8.32
CA GLY A 304 20.36 -18.41 -7.16
C GLY A 304 21.19 -17.15 -7.42
N SER A 305 21.03 -16.50 -8.57
CA SER A 305 21.77 -15.29 -8.95
C SER A 305 21.00 -14.02 -8.59
N MET A 306 21.71 -12.91 -8.45
CA MET A 306 21.15 -11.58 -8.20
C MET A 306 21.60 -10.60 -9.27
N LEU A 307 20.75 -9.60 -9.56
CA LEU A 307 21.17 -8.36 -10.18
C LEU A 307 21.57 -7.35 -9.11
N CYS A 308 22.71 -6.71 -9.30
CA CYS A 308 23.10 -5.50 -8.61
C CYS A 308 23.07 -4.31 -9.58
N THR A 309 22.28 -3.29 -9.25
CA THR A 309 22.31 -1.99 -9.94
C THR A 309 23.09 -0.98 -9.08
N GLN A 310 24.03 -0.27 -9.71
CA GLN A 310 24.71 0.89 -9.12
C GLN A 310 24.12 2.18 -9.72
N THR A 311 24.30 3.32 -9.06
CA THR A 311 23.58 4.57 -9.37
C THR A 311 23.90 5.20 -10.74
N THR A 312 25.02 4.83 -11.38
CA THR A 312 25.48 5.41 -12.65
C THR A 312 25.75 4.39 -13.75
N ASP A 313 25.78 3.11 -13.43
CA ASP A 313 26.43 2.07 -14.24
C ASP A 313 25.44 1.00 -14.71
N ALA A 314 25.84 0.23 -15.72
CA ALA A 314 25.07 -0.95 -16.14
C ALA A 314 24.97 -1.96 -14.99
N SER A 315 23.85 -2.69 -14.92
CA SER A 315 23.67 -3.68 -13.85
C SER A 315 24.68 -4.84 -14.00
N THR A 316 25.09 -5.38 -12.86
CA THR A 316 26.00 -6.53 -12.75
C THR A 316 25.21 -7.73 -12.25
N VAL A 317 25.36 -8.89 -12.89
CA VAL A 317 24.85 -10.16 -12.37
C VAL A 317 25.87 -10.73 -11.39
N ILE A 318 25.43 -11.06 -10.18
CA ILE A 318 26.19 -11.77 -9.15
C ILE A 318 25.63 -13.20 -9.14
N GLY A 319 26.37 -14.18 -9.65
CA GLY A 319 25.96 -15.58 -9.63
C GLY A 319 25.99 -16.16 -8.22
N ALA A 320 25.27 -17.26 -7.99
CA ALA A 320 25.13 -17.92 -6.68
C ALA A 320 26.47 -18.24 -5.96
N GLY A 321 27.55 -18.45 -6.73
CA GLY A 321 28.91 -18.65 -6.21
C GLY A 321 29.73 -17.37 -6.00
N GLY A 322 29.10 -16.19 -6.03
CA GLY A 322 29.73 -14.87 -5.84
C GLY A 322 30.51 -14.32 -7.04
N LYS A 323 30.58 -15.05 -8.17
CA LYS A 323 31.21 -14.55 -9.40
C LYS A 323 30.34 -13.50 -10.07
N THR A 324 30.94 -12.40 -10.51
CA THR A 324 30.24 -11.31 -11.19
C THR A 324 30.42 -11.36 -12.70
N SER A 325 29.38 -10.95 -13.43
CA SER A 325 29.41 -10.71 -14.89
C SER A 325 28.55 -9.50 -15.25
N GLN A 326 28.79 -8.88 -16.40
CA GLN A 326 27.91 -7.83 -16.92
C GLN A 326 26.50 -8.38 -17.20
N ALA A 327 25.45 -7.59 -16.94
CA ALA A 327 24.10 -7.96 -17.31
C ALA A 327 23.90 -7.95 -18.85
N PRO A 328 23.02 -8.80 -19.41
CA PRO A 328 22.84 -8.94 -20.86
C PRO A 328 21.98 -7.84 -21.52
N PHE A 329 21.75 -6.72 -20.84
CA PHE A 329 20.83 -5.66 -21.24
C PHE A 329 21.42 -4.26 -20.94
N SER A 330 20.88 -3.21 -21.56
CA SER A 330 21.39 -1.84 -21.40
C SER A 330 21.01 -1.23 -20.05
N LYS A 331 21.75 -0.21 -19.61
CA LYS A 331 21.42 0.56 -18.40
C LYS A 331 20.07 1.31 -18.48
N GLU A 332 19.56 1.56 -19.68
CA GLU A 332 18.25 2.18 -19.90
C GLU A 332 17.08 1.18 -19.89
N SER A 333 17.37 -0.12 -19.76
CA SER A 333 16.36 -1.18 -19.76
C SER A 333 15.66 -1.28 -18.39
N PHE A 334 14.35 -1.52 -18.40
CA PHE A 334 13.50 -1.69 -17.24
C PHE A 334 13.45 -3.16 -16.81
N TYR A 335 14.04 -3.48 -15.65
CA TYR A 335 13.89 -4.81 -15.04
C TYR A 335 12.43 -5.07 -14.63
N ILE A 336 11.88 -6.22 -15.02
CA ILE A 336 10.49 -6.64 -14.74
C ILE A 336 10.44 -7.71 -13.64
N GLY A 337 11.33 -8.72 -13.70
CA GLY A 337 11.35 -9.81 -12.72
C GLY A 337 12.29 -10.96 -13.13
N ALA A 338 12.22 -12.08 -12.41
CA ALA A 338 12.99 -13.28 -12.72
C ALA A 338 12.27 -14.55 -12.24
N THR A 339 12.41 -15.63 -13.00
CA THR A 339 12.08 -17.00 -12.60
C THR A 339 13.37 -17.80 -12.36
N GLN A 340 13.24 -19.07 -11.95
CA GLN A 340 14.38 -19.98 -11.83
C GLN A 340 15.19 -20.11 -13.15
N ASP A 341 14.54 -20.01 -14.31
CA ASP A 341 15.17 -20.19 -15.63
C ASP A 341 15.48 -18.89 -16.38
N LEU A 342 14.74 -17.80 -16.10
CA LEU A 342 14.73 -16.60 -16.94
C LEU A 342 14.73 -15.28 -16.16
N GLY A 343 15.59 -14.35 -16.57
CA GLY A 343 15.57 -12.95 -16.16
C GLY A 343 14.83 -12.12 -17.20
N ILE A 344 13.87 -11.31 -16.76
CA ILE A 344 12.86 -10.68 -17.62
C ILE A 344 13.00 -9.16 -17.54
N VAL A 345 13.22 -8.55 -18.70
CA VAL A 345 13.60 -7.14 -18.85
C VAL A 345 12.87 -6.55 -20.05
N SER A 346 12.47 -5.29 -19.95
CA SER A 346 11.99 -4.51 -21.08
C SER A 346 13.04 -3.51 -21.51
N GLU A 347 13.27 -3.38 -22.82
CA GLU A 347 14.23 -2.40 -23.35
C GLU A 347 13.68 -0.96 -23.25
N GLN A 348 14.55 0.01 -23.51
CA GLN A 348 14.10 1.39 -23.71
C GLN A 348 13.32 1.51 -25.04
N GLY A 349 12.14 2.12 -24.99
CA GLY A 349 11.39 2.48 -26.20
C GLY A 349 11.87 3.80 -26.82
N GLU A 350 11.23 4.21 -27.92
CA GLU A 350 11.48 5.53 -28.56
C GLU A 350 11.09 6.71 -27.65
N VAL A 351 10.28 6.44 -26.62
CA VAL A 351 9.87 7.35 -25.55
C VAL A 351 10.15 6.69 -24.19
N SER A 352 10.12 7.47 -23.11
CA SER A 352 10.34 7.03 -21.72
C SER A 352 9.27 6.10 -21.15
N ASP A 353 8.42 5.50 -21.99
CA ASP A 353 7.19 4.79 -21.63
C ASP A 353 7.30 3.26 -21.78
N GLY A 354 8.53 2.77 -21.93
CA GLY A 354 8.87 1.35 -22.02
C GLY A 354 9.01 0.83 -23.46
N GLY A 355 9.63 -0.33 -23.60
CA GLY A 355 9.96 -0.95 -24.89
C GLY A 355 9.45 -2.40 -25.02
N PRO A 356 10.00 -3.17 -25.96
CA PRO A 356 9.73 -4.60 -26.08
C PRO A 356 10.34 -5.37 -24.90
N MET A 357 9.68 -6.45 -24.47
CA MET A 357 10.12 -7.30 -23.36
C MET A 357 10.93 -8.49 -23.87
N ARG A 358 11.94 -8.93 -23.14
CA ARG A 358 12.83 -10.06 -23.47
C ARG A 358 13.07 -10.93 -22.24
N GLY A 359 13.17 -12.24 -22.47
CA GLY A 359 13.58 -13.23 -21.46
C GLY A 359 14.98 -13.76 -21.74
N TYR A 360 15.89 -13.67 -20.77
CA TYR A 360 17.28 -14.11 -20.86
C TYR A 360 17.57 -15.28 -19.91
N ASP A 361 18.33 -16.28 -20.35
CA ASP A 361 18.81 -17.34 -19.44
C ASP A 361 20.02 -16.90 -18.58
N ALA A 362 20.48 -17.81 -17.71
CA ALA A 362 21.64 -17.60 -16.84
C ALA A 362 22.95 -17.29 -17.59
N SER A 363 23.07 -17.63 -18.88
CA SER A 363 24.23 -17.27 -19.71
C SER A 363 24.11 -15.89 -20.37
N GLY A 364 22.97 -15.21 -20.17
CA GLY A 364 22.64 -13.96 -20.83
C GLY A 364 22.11 -14.13 -22.26
N LYS A 365 21.74 -15.35 -22.66
CA LYS A 365 21.17 -15.62 -23.98
C LYS A 365 19.67 -15.41 -23.97
N GLU A 366 19.19 -14.56 -24.87
CA GLU A 366 17.75 -14.37 -25.13
C GLU A 366 17.07 -15.67 -25.56
N LYS A 367 15.89 -15.93 -25.01
CA LYS A 367 15.02 -17.07 -25.34
C LYS A 367 13.78 -16.67 -26.11
N TRP A 368 13.22 -15.51 -25.79
CA TRP A 368 12.02 -14.97 -26.40
C TRP A 368 12.00 -13.44 -26.30
N SER A 369 11.21 -12.83 -27.18
CA SER A 369 10.92 -11.40 -27.21
C SER A 369 9.41 -11.18 -27.40
N ALA A 370 8.80 -10.31 -26.60
CA ALA A 370 7.41 -9.89 -26.72
C ALA A 370 7.33 -8.43 -27.20
N SER A 371 6.63 -8.18 -28.30
CA SER A 371 6.39 -6.84 -28.83
C SER A 371 5.38 -6.07 -27.99
N GLY A 372 5.69 -4.82 -27.65
CA GLY A 372 4.79 -3.91 -26.92
C GLY A 372 5.56 -2.71 -26.40
N GLN A 373 4.93 -1.91 -25.53
CA GLN A 373 5.60 -0.91 -24.68
C GLN A 373 5.34 -1.27 -23.22
N TYR A 374 6.32 -1.92 -22.60
CA TYR A 374 6.28 -2.36 -21.21
C TYR A 374 7.31 -1.57 -20.40
N LYS A 375 6.90 -0.97 -19.28
CA LYS A 375 7.78 -0.17 -18.40
C LYS A 375 8.00 -0.79 -17.02
N GLY A 376 7.11 -1.67 -16.61
CA GLY A 376 7.13 -2.35 -15.33
C GLY A 376 6.12 -3.49 -15.29
N GLY A 377 6.25 -4.35 -14.30
CA GLY A 377 5.40 -5.51 -14.12
C GLY A 377 5.77 -6.26 -12.85
N ARG A 378 5.09 -7.38 -12.62
CA ARG A 378 5.46 -8.39 -11.64
C ARG A 378 5.55 -9.72 -12.36
N VAL A 379 6.70 -10.36 -12.29
CA VAL A 379 6.78 -11.81 -12.52
C VAL A 379 6.29 -12.49 -11.22
N HIS A 380 5.58 -13.61 -11.27
CA HIS A 380 5.37 -14.57 -10.16
C HIS A 380 4.90 -15.90 -10.77
N ASN A 381 5.28 -17.05 -10.19
CA ASN A 381 4.71 -18.36 -10.54
C ASN A 381 4.67 -18.67 -12.06
N GLY A 382 5.74 -18.41 -12.81
CA GLY A 382 5.75 -18.63 -14.27
C GLY A 382 4.90 -17.65 -15.10
N PHE A 383 4.31 -16.62 -14.49
CA PHE A 383 3.52 -15.56 -15.14
C PHE A 383 4.18 -14.18 -15.04
N ILE A 384 3.85 -13.29 -15.97
CA ILE A 384 4.20 -11.87 -15.96
C ILE A 384 2.91 -11.05 -16.00
N LEU A 385 2.61 -10.31 -14.94
CA LEU A 385 1.56 -9.31 -14.93
C LEU A 385 2.16 -7.94 -15.23
N THR A 386 1.73 -7.29 -16.32
CA THR A 386 2.27 -6.02 -16.80
C THR A 386 1.16 -5.12 -17.35
N TYR A 387 1.50 -3.88 -17.71
CA TYR A 387 0.63 -2.97 -18.46
C TYR A 387 1.28 -2.66 -19.81
N GLU A 388 0.54 -2.82 -20.89
CA GLU A 388 0.98 -2.46 -22.24
C GLU A 388 0.44 -1.06 -22.59
N THR A 389 1.34 -0.10 -22.71
CA THR A 389 0.99 1.32 -22.71
C THR A 389 0.19 1.74 -23.95
N LYS A 390 0.45 1.16 -25.13
CA LYS A 390 -0.21 1.57 -26.39
C LYS A 390 -1.66 1.10 -26.49
N SER A 391 -1.94 -0.14 -26.10
CA SER A 391 -3.27 -0.77 -26.09
C SER A 391 -4.07 -0.49 -24.81
N ARG A 392 -3.40 0.04 -23.78
CA ARG A 392 -3.99 0.41 -22.48
C ARG A 392 -4.60 -0.79 -21.74
N GLN A 393 -3.93 -1.93 -21.84
CA GLN A 393 -4.35 -3.21 -21.27
C GLN A 393 -3.44 -3.61 -20.12
N PHE A 394 -4.01 -4.15 -19.04
CA PHE A 394 -3.28 -5.10 -18.20
C PHE A 394 -3.16 -6.43 -18.96
N GLN A 395 -1.97 -7.02 -18.94
CA GLN A 395 -1.69 -8.28 -19.62
C GLN A 395 -1.08 -9.28 -18.63
N VAL A 396 -1.52 -10.53 -18.71
CA VAL A 396 -0.81 -11.67 -18.12
C VAL A 396 -0.12 -12.41 -19.26
N LEU A 397 1.20 -12.54 -19.20
CA LEU A 397 2.02 -13.29 -20.15
C LEU A 397 2.61 -14.54 -19.48
N SER A 398 2.97 -15.56 -20.26
CA SER A 398 3.82 -16.64 -19.76
C SER A 398 5.26 -16.15 -19.64
N ALA A 399 5.86 -16.30 -18.46
CA ALA A 399 7.28 -16.00 -18.24
C ALA A 399 8.21 -16.91 -19.07
N LYS A 400 7.74 -18.12 -19.42
CA LYS A 400 8.50 -19.11 -20.18
C LYS A 400 8.59 -18.82 -21.67
N THR A 401 7.57 -18.20 -22.27
CA THR A 401 7.47 -18.00 -23.73
C THR A 401 7.31 -16.55 -24.18
N GLY A 402 6.95 -15.64 -23.28
CA GLY A 402 6.57 -14.27 -23.63
C GLY A 402 5.20 -14.16 -24.32
N GLU A 403 4.41 -15.24 -24.35
CA GLU A 403 3.08 -15.25 -24.97
C GLU A 403 2.04 -14.57 -24.07
N VAL A 404 1.23 -13.67 -24.64
CA VAL A 404 0.11 -13.01 -23.93
C VAL A 404 -1.02 -14.02 -23.73
N LEU A 405 -1.28 -14.37 -22.48
CA LEU A 405 -2.30 -15.34 -22.07
C LEU A 405 -3.69 -14.70 -21.97
N VAL A 406 -3.77 -13.52 -21.33
CA VAL A 406 -5.01 -12.74 -21.15
C VAL A 406 -4.67 -11.25 -21.23
N SER A 407 -5.57 -10.45 -21.81
CA SER A 407 -5.51 -8.99 -21.85
C SER A 407 -6.84 -8.39 -21.39
N GLU A 408 -6.79 -7.34 -20.56
CA GLU A 408 -7.97 -6.65 -20.05
C GLU A 408 -7.76 -5.12 -20.02
N PRO A 409 -8.73 -4.31 -20.48
CA PRO A 409 -8.61 -2.86 -20.48
C PRO A 409 -8.54 -2.31 -19.05
N GLY A 410 -7.67 -1.31 -18.83
CA GLY A 410 -7.53 -0.69 -17.52
C GLY A 410 -6.93 0.71 -17.56
N LYS A 411 -7.13 1.46 -16.47
CA LYS A 411 -6.39 2.70 -16.25
C LYS A 411 -4.91 2.35 -16.07
N GLN A 412 -4.05 3.12 -16.72
CA GLN A 412 -2.59 3.00 -16.57
C GLN A 412 -2.22 3.18 -15.09
N PRO A 413 -1.38 2.28 -14.52
CA PRO A 413 -0.79 2.50 -13.20
C PRO A 413 0.17 3.69 -13.25
N ASP A 414 0.51 4.26 -12.10
CA ASP A 414 1.46 5.37 -12.03
C ASP A 414 2.90 4.92 -12.37
N SER A 415 3.90 5.78 -12.20
CA SER A 415 5.28 5.54 -12.70
C SER A 415 5.94 4.26 -12.17
N ASP A 416 5.57 3.84 -10.97
CA ASP A 416 5.89 2.52 -10.42
C ASP A 416 4.71 1.58 -10.69
N PHE A 417 4.95 0.38 -11.20
CA PHE A 417 3.91 -0.60 -11.54
C PHE A 417 3.16 -1.08 -10.28
N ASP A 418 2.14 -0.30 -9.95
CA ASP A 418 1.22 -0.37 -8.82
C ASP A 418 1.81 -0.91 -7.51
N LYS A 419 2.31 0.00 -6.68
CA LYS A 419 2.86 -0.30 -5.36
C LYS A 419 1.80 -0.52 -4.26
N ASP A 420 0.52 -0.20 -4.53
CA ASP A 420 -0.52 -0.11 -3.49
C ASP A 420 -1.66 -1.14 -3.65
N THR A 421 -1.91 -1.69 -4.85
CA THR A 421 -2.83 -2.84 -5.03
C THR A 421 -2.12 -4.19 -4.83
N ARG A 422 -2.86 -5.18 -4.34
CA ARG A 422 -2.47 -6.58 -4.44
C ARG A 422 -2.70 -7.16 -5.83
N PHE A 423 -3.75 -6.74 -6.55
CA PHE A 423 -4.16 -7.33 -7.84
C PHE A 423 -4.26 -6.28 -8.97
N PRO A 424 -3.14 -5.90 -9.62
CA PRO A 424 -3.15 -4.96 -10.74
C PRO A 424 -4.09 -5.42 -11.87
N GLY A 425 -5.03 -4.57 -12.29
CA GLY A 425 -6.06 -4.94 -13.28
C GLY A 425 -7.08 -5.99 -12.80
N GLY A 426 -7.08 -6.30 -11.51
CA GLY A 426 -7.78 -7.42 -10.89
C GLY A 426 -7.02 -8.75 -10.95
N PHE A 427 -5.83 -8.81 -11.54
CA PHE A 427 -5.12 -10.09 -11.72
C PHE A 427 -4.36 -10.54 -10.47
N ASN A 428 -4.56 -11.80 -10.12
CA ASN A 428 -3.87 -12.55 -9.08
C ASN A 428 -3.03 -13.66 -9.74
N ILE A 429 -1.72 -13.46 -9.78
CA ILE A 429 -0.70 -14.43 -10.22
C ILE A 429 0.06 -15.06 -9.04
N GLU A 430 -0.35 -14.80 -7.80
CA GLU A 430 0.32 -15.28 -6.57
C GLU A 430 -0.04 -16.73 -6.21
N SER A 431 -1.06 -17.31 -6.84
CA SER A 431 -1.72 -18.53 -6.35
C SER A 431 -0.95 -19.83 -6.57
N GLY A 432 -0.05 -19.88 -7.56
CA GLY A 432 0.68 -21.09 -7.96
C GLY A 432 0.94 -21.08 -9.48
N PRO A 433 1.81 -21.98 -10.00
CA PRO A 433 2.23 -21.96 -11.40
C PRO A 433 1.22 -22.56 -12.39
N GLU A 434 0.23 -23.31 -11.90
CA GLU A 434 -0.75 -23.99 -12.75
C GLU A 434 -1.96 -23.13 -13.11
N ALA A 435 -2.26 -22.11 -12.31
CA ALA A 435 -3.42 -21.26 -12.49
C ALA A 435 -3.21 -19.84 -11.95
N PHE A 436 -3.78 -18.88 -12.66
CA PHE A 436 -3.95 -17.50 -12.19
C PHE A 436 -5.42 -17.12 -12.28
N SER A 437 -5.77 -15.93 -11.81
CA SER A 437 -7.16 -15.49 -11.78
C SER A 437 -7.31 -14.00 -11.96
N ARG A 438 -8.51 -13.58 -12.35
CA ARG A 438 -8.93 -12.17 -12.33
C ARG A 438 -10.11 -12.00 -11.39
N VAL A 439 -9.93 -11.12 -10.42
CA VAL A 439 -10.91 -10.75 -9.40
C VAL A 439 -11.60 -9.45 -9.77
N THR A 440 -12.91 -9.43 -9.61
CA THR A 440 -13.77 -8.24 -9.72
C THR A 440 -14.64 -8.13 -8.47
N SER A 441 -15.39 -7.04 -8.34
CA SER A 441 -16.32 -6.84 -7.21
C SER A 441 -17.52 -7.82 -7.18
N SER A 442 -17.76 -8.56 -8.26
CA SER A 442 -18.90 -9.48 -8.43
C SER A 442 -18.52 -10.93 -8.72
N GLY A 443 -17.25 -11.23 -8.99
CA GLY A 443 -16.78 -12.59 -9.25
C GLY A 443 -15.29 -12.70 -9.49
N ALA A 444 -14.80 -13.93 -9.54
CA ALA A 444 -13.43 -14.29 -9.88
C ALA A 444 -13.41 -15.29 -11.03
N THR A 445 -12.67 -15.00 -12.10
CA THR A 445 -12.43 -15.90 -13.23
C THR A 445 -11.07 -16.56 -13.06
N ILE A 446 -11.02 -17.88 -13.17
CA ILE A 446 -9.82 -18.70 -13.02
C ILE A 446 -9.35 -19.11 -14.42
N TYR A 447 -8.07 -18.88 -14.70
CA TYR A 447 -7.39 -19.26 -15.94
C TYR A 447 -6.33 -20.32 -15.64
N LYS A 448 -6.15 -21.27 -16.54
CA LYS A 448 -5.03 -22.22 -16.50
C LYS A 448 -3.74 -21.52 -16.94
N ALA A 449 -2.59 -22.15 -16.70
CA ALA A 449 -1.28 -21.65 -17.12
C ALA A 449 -1.12 -21.35 -18.62
N ASN A 450 -2.01 -21.88 -19.48
CA ASN A 450 -2.06 -21.58 -20.92
C ASN A 450 -3.06 -20.47 -21.31
N GLY A 451 -3.58 -19.70 -20.35
CA GLY A 451 -4.55 -18.62 -20.58
C GLY A 451 -6.00 -19.05 -20.83
N SER A 452 -6.29 -20.34 -20.99
CA SER A 452 -7.68 -20.80 -21.15
C SER A 452 -8.47 -20.67 -19.84
N GLU A 453 -9.70 -20.14 -19.92
CA GLU A 453 -10.61 -20.09 -18.77
C GLU A 453 -10.93 -21.52 -18.29
N ALA A 454 -10.78 -21.74 -16.98
CA ALA A 454 -11.10 -23.01 -16.31
C ALA A 454 -12.48 -22.97 -15.63
N ALA A 455 -12.79 -21.85 -14.98
CA ALA A 455 -14.04 -21.64 -14.24
C ALA A 455 -14.23 -20.16 -13.90
N THR A 456 -15.47 -19.76 -13.61
CA THR A 456 -15.79 -18.49 -12.97
C THR A 456 -16.62 -18.74 -11.70
N VAL A 457 -16.33 -17.99 -10.63
CA VAL A 457 -17.01 -18.05 -9.32
C VAL A 457 -17.64 -16.69 -9.02
N SER A 458 -18.95 -16.64 -8.83
CA SER A 458 -19.65 -15.42 -8.42
C SER A 458 -19.50 -15.18 -6.91
N GLY A 459 -19.22 -13.95 -6.52
CA GLY A 459 -19.00 -13.59 -5.11
C GLY A 459 -18.60 -12.13 -4.93
N LYS A 460 -18.66 -11.62 -3.70
CA LYS A 460 -18.14 -10.29 -3.37
C LYS A 460 -16.71 -10.44 -2.87
N PHE A 461 -15.74 -10.09 -3.71
CA PHE A 461 -14.33 -10.20 -3.40
C PHE A 461 -13.71 -8.81 -3.17
N SER A 462 -12.68 -8.76 -2.33
CA SER A 462 -11.89 -7.55 -2.08
C SER A 462 -10.46 -7.94 -1.72
N GLU A 463 -9.48 -7.10 -2.03
CA GLU A 463 -8.06 -7.34 -1.72
C GLU A 463 -7.79 -7.48 -0.21
N LYS A 464 -8.69 -6.95 0.64
CA LYS A 464 -8.58 -6.97 2.11
C LYS A 464 -9.11 -8.25 2.76
N HIS A 465 -9.88 -9.06 2.05
CA HIS A 465 -10.47 -10.29 2.59
C HIS A 465 -10.07 -11.46 1.70
N TRP A 466 -9.18 -12.31 2.23
CA TRP A 466 -8.44 -13.30 1.46
C TRP A 466 -8.20 -14.60 2.25
N TRP A 467 -7.75 -15.64 1.56
CA TRP A 467 -7.28 -16.89 2.18
C TRP A 467 -5.79 -16.83 2.53
N ALA A 468 -5.33 -17.78 3.33
CA ALA A 468 -3.92 -18.11 3.49
C ALA A 468 -3.65 -19.44 2.76
N SER A 469 -2.50 -19.60 2.10
CA SER A 469 -2.15 -20.86 1.41
C SER A 469 -0.72 -21.28 1.72
N SER A 470 -0.55 -22.54 2.11
CA SER A 470 0.75 -23.19 2.31
C SER A 470 1.18 -24.08 1.14
N ALA A 471 0.43 -24.08 0.04
CA ALA A 471 0.70 -24.85 -1.17
C ALA A 471 0.28 -24.05 -2.42
N PRO A 472 0.88 -24.34 -3.60
CA PRO A 472 0.38 -23.78 -4.85
C PRO A 472 -1.01 -24.35 -5.15
N LEU A 473 -1.88 -23.53 -5.74
CA LEU A 473 -3.23 -23.90 -6.10
C LEU A 473 -3.32 -24.16 -7.61
N ASP A 474 -3.74 -25.37 -7.96
CA ASP A 474 -4.17 -25.68 -9.34
C ASP A 474 -5.51 -24.99 -9.67
N ALA A 475 -5.97 -25.11 -10.91
CA ALA A 475 -7.20 -24.45 -11.34
C ALA A 475 -8.46 -24.94 -10.59
N SER A 476 -8.46 -26.17 -10.07
CA SER A 476 -9.58 -26.69 -9.27
C SER A 476 -9.54 -26.14 -7.84
N SER A 477 -8.38 -26.24 -7.19
CA SER A 477 -8.15 -25.77 -5.82
C SER A 477 -8.31 -24.26 -5.71
N LEU A 478 -7.92 -23.49 -6.73
CA LEU A 478 -8.13 -22.05 -6.79
C LEU A 478 -9.61 -21.70 -6.94
N LYS A 479 -10.38 -22.44 -7.75
CA LYS A 479 -11.83 -22.31 -7.84
C LYS A 479 -12.50 -22.64 -6.49
N ASP A 480 -12.04 -23.68 -5.82
CA ASP A 480 -12.56 -24.08 -4.50
C ASP A 480 -12.19 -23.07 -3.41
N ALA A 481 -11.00 -22.45 -3.48
CA ALA A 481 -10.58 -21.33 -2.64
C ALA A 481 -11.53 -20.13 -2.77
N TYR A 482 -11.80 -19.66 -3.99
CA TYR A 482 -12.80 -18.60 -4.24
C TYR A 482 -14.20 -19.01 -3.81
N SER A 483 -14.58 -20.28 -4.01
CA SER A 483 -15.90 -20.81 -3.62
C SER A 483 -16.07 -20.95 -2.11
N SER A 484 -14.98 -21.09 -1.36
CA SER A 484 -14.95 -21.00 0.10
C SER A 484 -14.99 -19.53 0.56
N LEU A 485 -14.11 -18.69 0.00
CA LEU A 485 -14.05 -17.25 0.31
C LEU A 485 -15.38 -16.53 0.07
N ALA A 486 -16.14 -16.90 -0.97
CA ALA A 486 -17.47 -16.35 -1.25
C ALA A 486 -18.55 -16.73 -0.20
N LYS A 487 -18.30 -17.74 0.64
CA LYS A 487 -19.17 -18.21 1.72
C LYS A 487 -18.67 -17.82 3.11
N ALA A 488 -17.37 -17.52 3.24
CA ALA A 488 -16.76 -17.11 4.49
C ALA A 488 -17.36 -15.79 5.02
N SER A 489 -17.46 -15.67 6.34
CA SER A 489 -17.70 -14.37 6.97
C SER A 489 -16.45 -13.50 6.85
N SER A 490 -16.61 -12.17 6.86
CA SER A 490 -15.47 -11.22 6.75
C SER A 490 -14.38 -11.40 7.81
N SER A 491 -14.70 -12.02 8.96
CA SER A 491 -13.79 -12.38 10.06
C SER A 491 -13.17 -13.79 9.98
N ALA A 492 -13.51 -14.57 8.95
CA ALA A 492 -12.99 -15.92 8.73
C ALA A 492 -11.99 -15.91 7.58
N THR A 493 -10.77 -16.37 7.84
CA THR A 493 -9.74 -16.59 6.82
C THR A 493 -9.68 -18.08 6.52
N PRO A 494 -10.03 -18.52 5.29
CA PRO A 494 -9.75 -19.89 4.85
C PRO A 494 -8.24 -20.11 4.83
N VAL A 495 -7.76 -21.17 5.48
CA VAL A 495 -6.34 -21.55 5.50
C VAL A 495 -6.19 -22.87 4.75
N ILE A 496 -5.55 -22.82 3.60
CA ILE A 496 -5.44 -23.91 2.64
C ILE A 496 -4.05 -24.54 2.75
N GLY A 497 -3.99 -25.87 2.64
CA GLY A 497 -2.74 -26.63 2.51
C GLY A 497 -2.98 -28.06 2.01
N PRO A 498 -1.94 -28.93 2.05
CA PRO A 498 -2.01 -30.26 1.44
C PRO A 498 -3.07 -31.19 2.03
N SER A 499 -3.44 -30.99 3.30
CA SER A 499 -4.47 -31.76 4.01
C SER A 499 -5.89 -31.19 3.87
N GLY A 500 -6.07 -30.09 3.12
CA GLY A 500 -7.36 -29.44 2.87
C GLY A 500 -7.41 -27.99 3.36
N THR A 501 -8.62 -27.53 3.69
CA THR A 501 -8.89 -26.14 4.09
C THR A 501 -9.48 -26.08 5.50
N VAL A 502 -8.98 -25.15 6.30
CA VAL A 502 -9.40 -24.88 7.68
C VAL A 502 -9.78 -23.41 7.82
N ASP A 503 -11.01 -23.11 8.24
CA ASP A 503 -11.43 -21.72 8.45
C ASP A 503 -11.00 -21.21 9.83
N VAL A 504 -10.05 -20.27 9.85
CA VAL A 504 -9.61 -19.58 11.07
C VAL A 504 -10.42 -18.30 11.24
N VAL A 505 -11.22 -18.24 12.30
CA VAL A 505 -12.00 -17.06 12.66
C VAL A 505 -11.22 -16.22 13.66
N VAL A 506 -10.91 -14.98 13.28
CA VAL A 506 -10.24 -13.99 14.15
C VAL A 506 -11.28 -13.05 14.75
N ASP A 507 -11.32 -12.99 16.08
CA ASP A 507 -12.05 -11.98 16.85
C ASP A 507 -11.06 -10.87 17.21
N THR A 508 -11.14 -9.74 16.49
CA THR A 508 -10.27 -8.58 16.69
C THR A 508 -10.59 -7.79 17.96
N GLY A 509 -11.80 -7.93 18.52
CA GLY A 509 -12.21 -7.24 19.75
C GLY A 509 -11.75 -7.96 21.01
N ALA A 510 -11.79 -9.29 21.01
CA ALA A 510 -11.20 -10.12 22.07
C ALA A 510 -9.71 -10.42 21.88
N CYS A 511 -9.17 -10.06 20.71
CA CYS A 511 -7.90 -10.51 20.15
C CYS A 511 -7.62 -12.01 20.34
N THR A 512 -8.48 -12.84 19.76
CA THR A 512 -8.34 -14.30 19.77
C THR A 512 -8.63 -14.91 18.41
N ALA A 513 -8.16 -16.13 18.19
CA ALA A 513 -8.54 -16.92 17.02
C ALA A 513 -9.11 -18.29 17.41
N LYS A 514 -9.92 -18.86 16.53
CA LYS A 514 -10.52 -20.18 16.69
C LYS A 514 -10.69 -20.89 15.35
N VAL A 515 -10.75 -22.22 15.41
CA VAL A 515 -11.18 -23.09 14.30
C VAL A 515 -12.44 -23.83 14.75
N GLY A 516 -13.56 -23.62 14.04
CA GLY A 516 -14.85 -24.14 14.48
C GLY A 516 -15.23 -23.70 15.91
N SER A 517 -15.40 -24.66 16.81
CA SER A 517 -15.64 -24.42 18.25
C SER A 517 -14.35 -24.30 19.08
N LYS A 518 -13.18 -24.56 18.48
CA LYS A 518 -11.91 -24.72 19.20
C LYS A 518 -11.10 -23.44 19.20
N LYS A 519 -10.91 -22.83 20.38
CA LYS A 519 -10.00 -21.69 20.56
C LYS A 519 -8.56 -22.14 20.30
N LEU A 520 -7.81 -21.32 19.56
CA LEU A 520 -6.36 -21.46 19.41
C LEU A 520 -5.68 -20.86 20.65
N GLU A 521 -4.86 -21.64 21.33
CA GLU A 521 -4.11 -21.28 22.55
C GLU A 521 -2.86 -20.46 22.18
N LEU A 522 -3.07 -19.38 21.42
CA LEU A 522 -2.01 -18.47 21.00
C LEU A 522 -1.25 -17.94 22.24
N PRO A 523 0.10 -17.87 22.21
CA PRO A 523 0.88 -17.30 23.29
C PRO A 523 0.54 -15.83 23.53
N GLU A 524 1.00 -15.26 24.65
CA GLU A 524 1.02 -13.80 24.81
C GLU A 524 1.98 -13.16 23.80
N PHE A 525 1.54 -12.04 23.20
CA PHE A 525 2.24 -11.24 22.19
C PHE A 525 1.92 -9.75 22.37
N THR A 526 2.72 -8.85 21.80
CA THR A 526 2.54 -7.40 21.96
C THR A 526 1.35 -6.89 21.14
N GLN A 527 0.55 -6.00 21.74
CA GLN A 527 -0.66 -5.40 21.17
C GLN A 527 -0.60 -3.87 21.27
N SER A 528 0.39 -3.24 20.60
CA SER A 528 0.59 -1.79 20.66
C SER A 528 -0.53 -1.01 19.97
N GLU A 529 -0.92 -1.38 18.75
CA GLU A 529 -2.00 -0.77 17.97
C GLU A 529 -2.99 -1.84 17.45
N GLY A 530 -3.71 -2.48 18.38
CA GLY A 530 -4.83 -3.37 18.06
C GLY A 530 -4.45 -4.84 17.90
N CYS A 531 -5.34 -5.62 17.26
CA CYS A 531 -5.19 -7.07 17.19
C CYS A 531 -4.53 -7.54 15.90
N HIS A 532 -3.31 -8.03 16.04
CA HIS A 532 -2.52 -8.61 14.95
C HIS A 532 -2.48 -10.13 15.09
N ILE A 533 -3.38 -10.81 14.37
CA ILE A 533 -3.37 -12.27 14.20
C ILE A 533 -3.57 -12.55 12.71
N ARG A 534 -2.55 -13.15 12.07
CA ARG A 534 -2.50 -13.40 10.63
C ARG A 534 -2.21 -14.87 10.35
N PRO A 535 -3.19 -15.64 9.84
CA PRO A 535 -2.91 -16.98 9.31
C PRO A 535 -1.98 -16.90 8.09
N ILE A 536 -0.99 -17.79 8.04
CA ILE A 536 0.03 -17.87 6.97
C ILE A 536 -0.23 -19.07 6.05
N GLY A 537 -0.65 -20.22 6.59
CA GLY A 537 -0.94 -21.44 5.83
C GLY A 537 -1.10 -22.67 6.72
N LEU A 538 -1.42 -23.83 6.13
CA LEU A 538 -1.61 -25.10 6.83
C LEU A 538 -0.42 -26.05 6.59
N LEU A 539 0.36 -26.37 7.60
CA LEU A 539 1.56 -27.21 7.49
C LEU A 539 1.21 -28.65 7.05
N SER A 540 2.23 -29.41 6.61
CA SER A 540 2.08 -30.81 6.16
C SER A 540 1.53 -31.75 7.24
N ASP A 541 1.74 -31.42 8.51
CA ASP A 541 1.18 -32.14 9.68
C ASP A 541 -0.20 -31.64 10.13
N GLY A 542 -0.80 -30.72 9.37
CA GLY A 542 -2.12 -30.13 9.66
C GLY A 542 -2.10 -29.02 10.72
N GLN A 543 -0.95 -28.59 11.23
CA GLN A 543 -0.89 -27.41 12.09
C GLN A 543 -1.13 -26.12 11.29
N VAL A 544 -1.91 -25.19 11.83
CA VAL A 544 -2.06 -23.84 11.27
C VAL A 544 -0.82 -23.03 11.64
N LEU A 545 -0.13 -22.49 10.63
CA LEU A 545 0.93 -21.51 10.82
C LEU A 545 0.30 -20.11 10.94
N VAL A 546 0.58 -19.42 12.04
CA VAL A 546 0.01 -18.11 12.38
C VAL A 546 1.13 -17.16 12.80
N GLU A 547 1.10 -15.95 12.27
CA GLU A 547 1.89 -14.80 12.75
C GLU A 547 1.02 -13.99 13.73
N VAL A 548 1.55 -13.66 14.90
CA VAL A 548 0.83 -12.93 15.95
C VAL A 548 1.68 -11.81 16.54
N GLY A 549 1.01 -10.75 16.97
CA GLY A 549 1.64 -9.55 17.54
C GLY A 549 1.96 -8.48 16.51
N GLU A 550 2.32 -7.29 17.02
CA GLU A 550 2.70 -6.16 16.19
C GLU A 550 4.22 -5.98 16.09
N TYR A 551 4.64 -5.56 14.90
CA TYR A 551 6.00 -5.17 14.61
C TYR A 551 6.40 -3.91 15.39
N SER A 552 7.12 -4.09 16.50
CA SER A 552 7.62 -2.97 17.30
C SER A 552 8.82 -2.28 16.64
N PHE A 553 8.86 -0.95 16.77
CA PHE A 553 10.03 -0.13 16.41
C PHE A 553 11.11 -0.14 17.51
N SER A 554 10.93 -0.88 18.61
CA SER A 554 11.84 -0.94 19.75
C SER A 554 12.57 -2.28 19.85
N ASP A 555 13.90 -2.25 19.97
CA ASP A 555 14.76 -3.42 20.16
C ASP A 555 14.48 -4.20 21.48
N SER A 556 13.64 -3.66 22.36
CA SER A 556 13.26 -4.26 23.64
C SER A 556 12.13 -5.29 23.58
N ASP A 557 11.34 -5.28 22.50
CA ASP A 557 10.03 -5.93 22.52
C ASP A 557 10.06 -7.28 21.77
N PRO A 558 9.67 -8.40 22.40
CA PRO A 558 9.54 -9.70 21.73
C PRO A 558 8.24 -9.75 20.89
N GLY A 559 7.91 -8.66 20.20
CA GLY A 559 6.53 -8.27 19.87
C GLY A 559 5.80 -9.21 18.92
N ASN A 560 6.51 -9.78 17.96
CA ASN A 560 6.01 -10.73 16.97
C ASN A 560 6.41 -12.16 17.31
N LEU A 561 5.50 -13.10 17.06
CA LEU A 561 5.77 -14.55 17.08
C LEU A 561 5.24 -15.21 15.81
N VAL A 562 6.00 -16.14 15.26
CA VAL A 562 5.48 -17.17 14.35
C VAL A 562 5.19 -18.43 15.15
N VAL A 563 3.98 -18.96 15.00
CA VAL A 563 3.41 -20.02 15.85
C VAL A 563 2.78 -21.09 14.96
N ALA A 564 3.14 -22.36 15.20
CA ALA A 564 2.37 -23.49 14.69
C ALA A 564 1.39 -23.96 15.77
N VAL A 565 0.11 -24.03 15.42
CA VAL A 565 -0.97 -24.40 16.35
C VAL A 565 -1.88 -25.47 15.73
N SER A 566 -2.11 -26.54 16.45
CA SER A 566 -3.01 -27.62 16.02
C SER A 566 -4.46 -27.11 16.00
N PRO A 567 -5.18 -27.19 14.86
CA PRO A 567 -6.56 -26.73 14.76
C PRO A 567 -7.51 -27.56 15.64
N ASP A 568 -7.29 -28.88 15.74
CA ASP A 568 -8.14 -29.79 16.51
C ASP A 568 -7.95 -29.65 18.02
N THR A 569 -6.69 -29.54 18.46
CA THR A 569 -6.36 -29.51 19.90
C THR A 569 -6.21 -28.09 20.44
N GLY A 570 -6.13 -27.08 19.58
CA GLY A 570 -5.89 -25.67 19.91
C GLY A 570 -4.48 -25.40 20.42
N LYS A 571 -3.65 -26.42 20.63
CA LYS A 571 -2.36 -26.31 21.31
C LYS A 571 -1.26 -25.89 20.35
N VAL A 572 -0.35 -25.06 20.86
CA VAL A 572 0.90 -24.69 20.17
C VAL A 572 1.83 -25.90 20.11
N GLY A 573 2.22 -26.30 18.89
CA GLY A 573 3.27 -27.31 18.69
C GLY A 573 4.66 -26.70 18.83
N TRP A 574 4.89 -25.53 18.22
CA TRP A 574 6.11 -24.75 18.36
C TRP A 574 5.87 -23.25 18.12
N LYS A 575 6.79 -22.41 18.60
CA LYS A 575 6.80 -20.96 18.36
C LYS A 575 8.23 -20.43 18.25
N VAL A 576 8.41 -19.35 17.49
CA VAL A 576 9.67 -18.60 17.39
C VAL A 576 9.39 -17.09 17.44
N PRO A 577 10.27 -16.26 18.05
CA PRO A 577 10.20 -14.81 17.92
C PRO A 577 10.41 -14.36 16.47
N GLY A 578 9.79 -13.23 16.11
CA GLY A 578 9.93 -12.56 14.83
C GLY A 578 8.72 -12.67 13.91
N ALA A 579 8.81 -12.00 12.77
CA ALA A 579 7.85 -12.08 11.66
C ALA A 579 8.24 -13.18 10.66
N TYR A 580 7.25 -13.75 9.97
CA TYR A 580 7.44 -14.84 9.00
C TYR A 580 8.18 -14.35 7.75
N GLY A 581 9.41 -14.86 7.58
CA GLY A 581 10.30 -14.57 6.45
C GLY A 581 10.29 -15.64 5.35
N GLY A 582 9.32 -16.57 5.35
CA GLY A 582 9.23 -17.60 4.33
C GLY A 582 9.88 -18.94 4.66
N THR A 583 9.96 -19.78 3.63
CA THR A 583 10.52 -21.14 3.68
C THR A 583 11.80 -21.18 2.86
N VAL A 584 12.90 -21.61 3.48
CA VAL A 584 14.25 -21.69 2.91
C VAL A 584 14.57 -23.14 2.54
N VAL A 585 15.40 -23.30 1.52
CA VAL A 585 15.96 -24.60 1.08
C VAL A 585 16.53 -25.42 2.24
N PRO A 586 16.57 -26.76 2.13
CA PRO A 586 17.39 -27.58 3.02
C PRO A 586 18.85 -27.09 3.02
N ALA A 587 19.56 -27.31 4.13
CA ALA A 587 21.01 -27.22 4.06
C ALA A 587 21.54 -28.36 3.18
N LYS A 588 22.75 -28.20 2.65
CA LYS A 588 23.41 -29.23 1.87
C LYS A 588 23.51 -30.50 2.69
N ASP A 589 23.22 -31.63 2.05
CA ASP A 589 23.22 -32.97 2.65
C ASP A 589 22.09 -33.16 3.71
N GLN A 590 21.07 -32.29 3.73
CA GLN A 590 19.78 -32.44 4.44
C GLN A 590 18.59 -32.49 3.45
N SER A 591 17.46 -33.06 3.88
CA SER A 591 16.21 -33.15 3.11
C SER A 591 15.20 -32.04 3.41
N ASP A 592 15.22 -31.50 4.62
CA ASP A 592 14.06 -30.80 5.17
C ASP A 592 14.17 -29.28 4.97
N ALA A 593 13.07 -28.64 4.56
CA ALA A 593 13.03 -27.20 4.43
C ALA A 593 13.10 -26.50 5.80
N ARG A 594 13.62 -25.27 5.82
CA ARG A 594 13.87 -24.50 7.04
C ARG A 594 13.01 -23.25 7.09
N LEU A 595 12.66 -22.82 8.29
CA LEU A 595 11.93 -21.58 8.54
C LEU A 595 12.88 -20.39 8.51
N LEU A 596 12.51 -19.32 7.80
CA LEU A 596 13.16 -18.01 7.94
C LEU A 596 12.24 -17.08 8.74
N VAL A 597 12.79 -16.38 9.72
CA VAL A 597 12.10 -15.34 10.50
C VAL A 597 12.97 -14.11 10.70
N ALA A 598 12.34 -12.94 10.72
CA ALA A 598 12.98 -11.65 10.96
C ALA A 598 12.71 -11.19 12.41
N GLN A 599 13.77 -10.91 13.17
CA GLN A 599 13.72 -10.57 14.59
C GLN A 599 14.37 -9.19 14.84
N GLY A 600 13.64 -8.22 15.37
CA GLY A 600 14.18 -6.89 15.69
C GLY A 600 13.38 -5.75 15.04
N SER A 601 14.03 -4.59 14.86
CA SER A 601 13.42 -3.34 14.39
C SER A 601 13.22 -3.28 12.87
N SER A 602 12.31 -2.41 12.41
CA SER A 602 11.88 -2.34 11.01
C SER A 602 12.95 -1.85 10.03
N TYR A 603 14.00 -1.22 10.56
CA TYR A 603 15.09 -0.65 9.78
C TYR A 603 16.34 -1.54 9.81
N THR A 604 16.54 -2.28 10.89
CA THR A 604 17.69 -3.15 11.09
C THR A 604 17.30 -4.26 12.06
N PHE A 605 17.40 -5.50 11.58
CA PHE A 605 16.93 -6.70 12.25
C PHE A 605 17.90 -7.87 12.03
N ASP A 606 17.66 -8.94 12.75
CA ASP A 606 18.30 -10.24 12.56
C ASP A 606 17.45 -11.12 11.65
N LEU A 607 18.07 -11.80 10.69
CA LEU A 607 17.46 -12.89 9.94
C LEU A 607 17.92 -14.23 10.48
N VAL A 608 16.95 -15.05 10.89
CA VAL A 608 17.21 -16.32 11.59
C VAL A 608 16.64 -17.47 10.78
N VAL A 609 17.50 -18.40 10.38
CA VAL A 609 17.13 -19.66 9.72
C VAL A 609 17.07 -20.75 10.78
N SER A 610 15.93 -21.45 10.88
CA SER A 610 15.71 -22.51 11.87
C SER A 610 15.19 -23.81 11.24
N SER A 611 15.76 -24.93 11.66
CA SER A 611 15.20 -26.26 11.42
C SER A 611 14.07 -26.54 12.40
N ILE A 612 12.94 -27.06 11.91
CA ILE A 612 11.92 -27.67 12.77
C ILE A 612 12.39 -29.08 13.13
N THR A 613 12.19 -29.46 14.39
CA THR A 613 12.67 -30.73 14.94
C THR A 613 11.56 -31.50 15.62
N SER A 614 11.68 -32.84 15.56
CA SER A 614 10.97 -33.75 16.47
C SER A 614 11.82 -33.92 17.74
N LYS A 615 11.20 -33.76 18.91
CA LYS A 615 11.83 -33.98 20.23
C LYS A 615 11.99 -35.44 20.60
#